data_AF-A0A1E3Y1W0-F1
#
_entry.id   AF-A0A1E3Y1W0-F1
#
_cell.length_a   1.000
_cell.length_b   1.000
_cell.length_c   1.000
_cell.angle_alpha   90.00
_cell.angle_beta   90.00
_cell.angle_gamma   90.00
#
_symmetry.space_group_name_H-M   'P 1'
#
loop_
_entity.id
_entity.type
_entity.pdbx_description
1 polymer ?
#
loop_
_entity_poly.entity_id
_entity_poly.type
_entity_poly.pdbx_seq_one_letter_code
_entity_poly.pdbx_strand_id
1 'polypeptide(L)' 'MRHYEIILLIHPDQSEQVPAMLERYKGMITAGGGKVHRVEDWGRRQLAYLI' A
#
# COMPACT_ATOMS: atom_id res chain seq x y z
N MET A 1 -9.05 -5.16 18.96
CA MET A 1 -8.13 -4.66 17.91
C MET A 1 -8.84 -3.55 17.15
N ARG A 2 -8.11 -2.56 16.62
CA ARG A 2 -8.68 -1.46 15.82
C ARG A 2 -8.51 -1.78 14.34
N HIS A 3 -9.47 -1.36 13.52
CA HIS A 3 -9.39 -1.45 12.07
C HIS A 3 -8.88 -0.12 11.50
N TYR A 4 -8.00 -0.19 10.52
CA TYR A 4 -7.44 0.98 9.84
C TYR A 4 -7.51 0.78 8.33
N GLU A 5 -7.71 1.89 7.61
CA GLU A 5 -7.54 1.95 6.18
C GLU A 5 -6.33 2.84 5.87
N ILE A 6 -5.39 2.31 5.09
CA ILE A 6 -4.14 3.01 4.73
C ILE A 6 -4.13 3.12 3.21
N ILE A 7 -3.98 4.34 2.72
CA ILE A 7 -3.83 4.65 1.30
C ILE A 7 -2.43 5.18 1.06
N LEU A 8 -1.76 4.65 0.04
CA LEU A 8 -0.40 5.00 -0.35
C LEU A 8 -0.43 5.50 -1.79
N LEU A 9 0.09 6.71 -2.01
CA LEU A 9 0.37 7.24 -3.34
C LEU A 9 1.87 7.09 -3.60
N ILE A 10 2.22 6.49 -4.72
CA ILE A 10 3.60 6.18 -5.07
C ILE A 10 3.97 6.99 -6.31
N HIS A 11 5.19 7.55 -6.31
CA HIS A 11 5.69 8.28 -7.46
C HIS A 11 5.72 7.35 -8.69
N PRO A 12 5.26 7.81 -9.88
CA PRO A 12 5.13 6.95 -11.07
C PRO A 12 6.41 6.22 -11.46
N ASP A 13 7.57 6.84 -11.24
CA ASP A 13 8.89 6.25 -11.55
C ASP A 13 9.25 5.04 -10.66
N GLN A 14 8.52 4.82 -9.55
CA GLN A 14 8.73 3.70 -8.64
C GLN A 14 7.71 2.56 -8.82
N SER A 15 6.93 2.57 -9.91
CA SER A 15 5.84 1.61 -10.15
C SER A 15 6.30 0.14 -10.08
N GLU A 16 7.50 -0.17 -10.58
CA GLU A 16 8.04 -1.54 -10.56
C GLU A 16 8.37 -2.05 -9.15
N GLN A 17 8.58 -1.14 -8.19
CA GLN A 17 8.97 -1.48 -6.80
C GLN A 17 7.75 -1.73 -5.90
N VAL A 18 6.54 -1.37 -6.36
CA VAL A 18 5.30 -1.45 -5.57
C VAL A 18 5.03 -2.85 -5.01
N PRO A 19 5.16 -3.95 -5.79
CA PRO A 19 4.88 -5.29 -5.27
C PRO A 19 5.80 -5.67 -4.10
N ALA A 20 7.10 -5.38 -4.21
CA ALA A 20 8.08 -5.69 -3.16
C ALA A 20 7.83 -4.87 -1.88
N MET A 21 7.45 -3.59 -2.03
CA MET A 21 7.09 -2.76 -0.89
C MET A 21 5.84 -3.26 -0.17
N LEU A 22 4.81 -3.64 -0.92
CA LEU A 22 3.57 -4.20 -0.35
C LEU A 22 3.84 -5.46 0.46
N GLU A 23 4.64 -6.39 -0.06
CA GLU A 23 5.00 -7.61 0.69
C GLU A 23 5.76 -7.30 1.97
N ARG A 24 6.69 -6.33 1.94
CA ARG A 24 7.42 -5.90 3.14
C ARG A 24 6.47 -5.32 4.19
N TYR A 25 5.51 -4.47 3.80
CA TYR A 25 4.54 -3.89 4.73
C TYR A 25 3.61 -4.95 5.32
N LYS A 26 3.11 -5.89 4.52
CA LYS A 26 2.32 -7.02 5.02
C LYS A 26 3.10 -7.84 6.04
N GLY A 27 4.35 -8.16 5.74
CA GLY A 27 5.22 -8.92 6.65
C GLY A 27 5.43 -8.23 7.99
N MET A 28 5.61 -6.90 8.01
CA MET A 28 5.71 -6.15 9.26
C MET A 28 4.41 -6.18 10.08
N ILE A 29 3.25 -6.06 9.43
CA ILE A 29 1.94 -6.10 10.10
C ILE A 29 1.69 -7.48 10.70
N THR A 30 1.94 -8.55 9.95
CA THR A 30 1.70 -9.92 10.42
C THR A 30 2.69 -10.32 11.51
N ALA A 31 3.96 -9.90 11.41
CA ALA A 31 4.97 -10.11 12.46
C ALA A 31 4.59 -9.41 13.78
N GLY A 32 3.90 -8.27 13.71
CA GLY A 32 3.35 -7.58 14.88
C GLY A 32 2.06 -8.18 15.45
N GLY A 33 1.60 -9.33 14.96
CA GLY A 33 0.34 -9.96 15.37
C GLY A 33 -0.92 -9.32 14.77
N GLY A 34 -0.76 -8.44 13.77
CA GLY A 34 -1.85 -7.84 13.02
C GLY A 34 -2.40 -8.75 11.93
N LYS A 35 -3.62 -8.45 11.46
CA LYS A 35 -4.24 -9.12 10.32
C LYS A 35 -4.52 -8.12 9.21
N VAL A 36 -4.11 -8.47 7.99
CA VAL A 36 -4.48 -7.71 6.78
C VAL A 36 -5.81 -8.26 6.27
N HIS A 37 -6.82 -7.39 6.21
CA HIS A 37 -8.17 -7.78 5.78
C HIS A 37 -8.38 -7.63 4.27
N ARG A 38 -7.82 -6.58 3.68
CA ARG A 38 -7.98 -6.24 2.26
C ARG A 38 -6.74 -5.53 1.75
N VAL A 39 -6.37 -5.84 0.51
CA VAL A 39 -5.27 -5.21 -0.22
C VAL A 39 -5.78 -4.98 -1.63
N GLU A 40 -5.73 -3.74 -2.09
CA GLU A 40 -6.15 -3.37 -3.44
C GLU A 40 -5.04 -2.52 -4.07
N ASP A 41 -4.59 -2.94 -5.26
CA ASP A 41 -3.73 -2.14 -6.11
C ASP A 41 -4.61 -1.44 -7.15
N TRP A 42 -4.65 -0.11 -7.09
CA TRP A 42 -5.43 0.72 -8.00
C TRP A 42 -4.69 1.09 -9.28
N GLY A 43 -3.40 0.76 -9.38
CA GLY A 43 -2.52 1.12 -10.48
C GLY A 43 -2.35 2.62 -10.65
N ARG A 44 -1.92 3.02 -11.85
CA ARG A 44 -1.75 4.44 -12.20
C ARG A 44 -3.10 5.10 -12.45
N ARG A 45 -3.38 6.19 -11.73
CA ARG A 45 -4.56 7.04 -11.93
C ARG A 45 -4.16 8.51 -12.01
N GLN A 46 -4.90 9.27 -12.81
CA GLN A 46 -4.71 10.71 -12.90
C GLN A 46 -5.24 11.39 -11.63
N LEU A 47 -4.42 12.23 -11.01
CA LEU A 47 -4.83 13.04 -9.87
C LEU A 47 -5.68 14.24 -10.35
N ALA A 48 -6.58 14.69 -9.49
CA ALA A 48 -7.39 15.87 -9.77
C ALA A 48 -6.56 17.17 -9.80
N TYR A 49 -5.42 17.19 -9.11
CA TYR A 49 -4.48 18.30 -9.03
C TYR A 49 -3.05 17.79 -8.86
N LEU A 50 -2.07 18.66 -9.09
CA LEU A 50 -0.64 18.34 -8.92
C LEU A 50 -0.28 18.33 -7.42
N ILE A 51 0.54 17.36 -7.02
CA ILE A 51 1.05 17.17 -5.65
C ILE A 51 2.56 17.32 -5.59
#